data_AF-A0A809PVR8-F1
#
_entry.id   AF-A0A809PVR8-F1
#
_cell.length_a   1.000
_cell.length_b   1.000
_cell.length_c   1.000
_cell.angle_alpha   90.00
_cell.angle_beta   90.00
_cell.angle_gamma   90.00
#
_symmetry.space_group_name_H-M   'P 1'
#
loop_
_entity.id
_entity.type
_entity.pdbx_description
1 polymer ?
#
loop_
_entity_poly.entity_id
_entity_poly.type
_entity_poly.pdbx_seq_one_letter_code
_entity_poly.pdbx_strand_id
1 'polypeptide(L)' 'GADDSMIPLSHAEEAIEAAGSSDKKLVVFDGVDGGAEHCSMDDSDPARQLVADWFADRL' A
#
# COMPACT_ATOMS: atom_id res chain seq x y z
N GLY A 1 -4.47 -4.60 -1.97
CA GLY A 1 -4.98 -4.23 -0.63
C GLY A 1 -5.42 -5.48 0.09
N ALA A 2 -6.43 -5.38 0.97
CA ALA A 2 -6.94 -6.51 1.73
C ALA A 2 -7.59 -7.59 0.86
N ASP A 3 -8.11 -7.21 -0.31
CA ASP A 3 -8.80 -8.09 -1.26
C ASP A 3 -7.90 -8.51 -2.45
N ASP A 4 -6.58 -8.35 -2.33
CA ASP A 4 -5.66 -8.86 -3.34
C ASP A 4 -5.67 -10.40 -3.36
N SER A 5 -6.29 -10.95 -4.41
CA SER A 5 -6.41 -12.40 -4.61
C SER A 5 -5.19 -13.02 -5.30
N MET A 6 -4.23 -12.21 -5.79
CA MET A 6 -3.03 -12.68 -6.47
C MET A 6 -1.86 -12.81 -5.50
N ILE A 7 -1.69 -11.84 -4.61
CA ILE A 7 -0.55 -11.76 -3.67
C ILE A 7 -1.06 -11.70 -2.23
N PRO A 8 -0.71 -12.68 -1.37
CA PRO A 8 -1.10 -12.65 0.04
C PRO A 8 -0.53 -11.46 0.80
N LEU A 9 -1.29 -10.93 1.76
CA LEU A 9 -0.86 -9.82 2.62
C LEU A 9 0.46 -10.12 3.36
N SER A 10 0.70 -11.39 3.72
CA SER A 10 1.92 -11.80 4.43
C SER A 10 3.21 -11.45 3.66
N HIS A 11 3.17 -11.42 2.33
CA HIS A 11 4.34 -11.00 1.54
C HIS A 11 4.67 -9.52 1.76
N ALA A 12 3.67 -8.66 1.95
CA ALA A 12 3.90 -7.25 2.26
C ALA A 12 4.41 -7.06 3.69
N GLU A 13 3.94 -7.88 4.64
CA GLU A 13 4.42 -7.93 6.02
C GLU A 13 5.90 -8.35 6.08
N GLU A 14 6.27 -9.42 5.39
CA GLU A 14 7.67 -9.88 5.26
C GLU A 14 8.55 -8.81 4.61
N ALA A 15 8.06 -8.13 3.57
CA ALA A 15 8.81 -7.10 2.87
C ALA A 15 9.05 -5.85 3.75
N ILE A 16 8.04 -5.39 4.50
CA ILE A 16 8.20 -4.23 5.38
C ILE A 16 9.12 -4.58 6.56
N GLU A 17 9.10 -5.81 7.07
CA GLU A 17 10.02 -6.26 8.12
C GLU A 17 11.46 -6.26 7.61
N ALA A 18 11.71 -6.85 6.44
CA ALA A 18 13.04 -6.95 5.83
C ALA A 18 13.63 -5.62 5.36
N ALA A 19 12.80 -4.59 5.13
CA ALA A 19 13.27 -3.28 4.66
C ALA A 19 14.21 -2.60 5.68
N GLY A 20 15.43 -2.25 5.25
CA GLY A 20 16.43 -1.60 6.13
C GLY A 20 16.20 -0.11 6.40
N SER A 21 15.21 0.52 5.76
CA SER A 21 14.87 1.93 6.00
C SER A 21 14.20 2.10 7.37
N SER A 22 14.60 3.13 8.12
CA SER A 22 13.87 3.59 9.31
C SER A 22 12.62 4.37 8.97
N ASP A 23 12.57 4.96 7.78
CA ASP A 23 11.43 5.72 7.26
C ASP A 23 10.69 4.84 6.24
N LYS A 24 9.77 4.02 6.76
CA LYS A 24 8.99 3.04 6.01
C LYS A 24 7.60 2.91 6.62
N LYS A 25 6.61 2.63 5.78
CA LYS A 25 5.22 2.45 6.19
C LYS A 25 4.56 1.39 5.32
N LEU A 26 3.84 0.45 5.94
CA LEU A 26 2.91 -0.44 5.26
C LEU A 26 1.50 0.14 5.42
N VAL A 27 0.78 0.27 4.30
CA VAL A 27 -0.62 0.71 4.27
C VAL A 27 -1.44 -0.36 3.57
N VAL A 28 -2.50 -0.80 4.21
CA VAL A 28 -3.44 -1.79 3.67
C VAL A 28 -4.78 -1.09 3.46
N PHE A 29 -5.23 -1.02 2.23
CA PHE A 29 -6.56 -0.55 1.87
C PHE A 29 -7.56 -1.70 2.05
N ASP A 30 -8.59 -1.48 2.87
CA ASP A 30 -9.61 -2.46 3.24
C ASP A 30 -10.89 -2.38 2.39
N GLY A 31 -10.92 -1.44 1.43
CA GLY A 31 -12.00 -1.29 0.47
C GLY A 31 -13.09 -0.33 0.90
N VAL A 32 -13.08 0.18 2.14
CA VAL A 32 -14.06 1.20 2.60
C VAL A 32 -13.99 2.45 1.72
N ASP A 33 -12.77 2.86 1.37
CA ASP A 33 -12.49 4.01 0.50
C ASP A 33 -11.89 3.59 -0.87
N GLY A 34 -12.02 2.31 -1.25
CA GLY A 34 -11.43 1.73 -2.46
C GLY A 34 -9.93 1.38 -2.35
N GLY A 35 -9.41 0.77 -3.42
CA GLY A 35 -7.99 0.40 -3.58
C GLY A 35 -7.62 -0.95 -2.96
N ALA A 36 -8.61 -1.78 -2.61
CA ALA A 36 -8.41 -3.05 -1.93
C ALA A 36 -7.92 -4.16 -2.85
N GLU A 37 -8.20 -4.09 -4.16
CA GLU A 37 -7.84 -5.14 -5.11
C GLU A 37 -6.35 -5.12 -5.47
N HIS A 38 -5.95 -6.06 -6.32
CA HIS A 38 -4.60 -6.14 -6.85
C HIS A 38 -4.23 -4.85 -7.59
N CYS A 39 -3.08 -4.27 -7.26
CA CYS A 39 -2.64 -2.98 -7.77
C CYS A 39 -3.62 -1.82 -7.53
N SER A 40 -4.56 -1.95 -6.57
CA SER A 40 -5.64 -0.97 -6.35
C SER A 40 -6.46 -0.71 -7.62
N MET A 41 -6.75 -1.77 -8.39
CA MET A 41 -7.43 -1.68 -9.69
C MET A 41 -8.92 -1.30 -9.58
N ASP A 42 -9.53 -1.55 -8.43
CA ASP A 42 -10.88 -1.14 -8.08
C ASP A 42 -11.00 0.39 -7.94
N ASP A 43 -10.03 1.03 -7.28
CA ASP A 43 -9.84 2.48 -7.29
C ASP A 43 -8.38 2.81 -6.97
N SER A 44 -7.67 3.39 -7.94
CA SER A 44 -6.23 3.67 -7.81
C SER A 44 -5.92 5.00 -7.13
N ASP A 45 -6.88 5.93 -7.10
CA ASP A 45 -6.62 7.30 -6.64
C ASP A 45 -6.21 7.38 -5.16
N PRO A 46 -6.83 6.64 -4.22
CA PRO A 46 -6.41 6.63 -2.81
C PRO A 46 -4.93 6.23 -2.64
N ALA A 47 -4.50 5.18 -3.32
CA ALA A 47 -3.11 4.71 -3.27
C ALA A 47 -2.16 5.71 -3.93
N ARG A 48 -2.52 6.27 -5.10
CA ARG A 48 -1.71 7.25 -5.83
C ARG A 48 -1.49 8.53 -5.03
N GLN A 49 -2.56 9.08 -4.45
CA GLN A 49 -2.45 10.31 -3.67
C GLN A 49 -1.63 10.10 -2.40
N LEU A 50 -1.85 9.00 -1.68
CA LEU A 50 -1.04 8.67 -0.50
C LEU A 50 0.45 8.61 -0.82
N VAL A 51 0.82 8.00 -1.95
CA VAL A 51 2.22 7.93 -2.38
C VAL A 51 2.74 9.33 -2.75
N ALA A 52 1.95 10.13 -3.49
CA ALA A 52 2.34 11.49 -3.87
C ALA A 52 2.59 12.39 -2.64
N ASP A 53 1.67 12.38 -1.67
CA ASP A 53 1.79 13.15 -0.43
C ASP A 53 3.00 12.68 0.39
N TRP A 54 3.22 11.36 0.50
CA TRP A 54 4.38 10.82 1.21
C TRP A 54 5.71 11.32 0.65
N PHE A 55 5.82 11.39 -0.69
CA PHE A 55 6.99 11.95 -1.35
C PHE A 55 7.09 13.46 -1.15
N ALA A 56 5.98 14.21 -1.27
CA ALA A 56 5.98 15.66 -1.07
C ALA A 56 6.47 16.07 0.32
N ASP A 57 6.20 15.26 1.35
CA ASP A 57 6.66 15.51 2.72
C ASP A 57 8.16 15.20 2.95
N ARG A 58 8.83 14.51 2.02
CA ARG A 58 10.17 13.94 2.19
C ARG A 58 11.20 14.38 1.14
N LEU A 59 10.73 15.04 0.09
CA LEU A 59 11.55 15.65 -0.95
C LEU A 59 11.78 17.13 -0.64
#